data_AF-A0A6V8D644-F1
#
_entry.id   AF-A0A6V8D644-F1
#
_cell.length_a   1.000
_cell.length_b   1.000
_cell.length_c   1.000
_cell.angle_alpha   90.00
_cell.angle_beta   90.00
_cell.angle_gamma   90.00
#
_symmetry.space_group_name_H-M   'P 1'
#
loop_
_entity.id
_entity.type
_entity.pdbx_description
1 polymer ?
#
loop_
_entity_poly.entity_id
_entity_poly.type
_entity_poly.pdbx_seq_one_letter_code
_entity_poly.pdbx_strand_id
1 'polypeptide(L)'
;MEAPLTNGQARMLQGQDGEDDSSLFNIDAEALKHIMGACNDGALSSVEGLDSDVQWEVRCPSESEWRCADSAIGLGLEKKQIEVLADAVNSNYRGAMMDGRPRRFESLGPMALHRAAIETHPSKEGITALSSVPLDRPIAGVVARLVISPVRQGAPKRVPESADMAANIRTELVCTLLLGVIPSFTIPVLRGMGDYVQSGWANLLFGGLCAGFVTGAFWRPRRPTITYDES
;
A
#
# COMPACT_ATOMS: atom_id res chain seq x y z
N MET A 1 -2.78 4.00 21.19
CA MET A 1 -2.33 2.88 22.04
C MET A 1 -0.91 2.51 21.62
N GLU A 2 0.03 2.48 22.56
CA GLU A 2 1.45 2.26 22.27
C GLU A 2 1.78 0.78 22.06
N ALA A 3 1.19 -0.10 22.86
CA ALA A 3 1.36 -1.55 22.77
C ALA A 3 0.17 -2.25 22.08
N PRO A 4 0.32 -3.49 21.58
CA PRO A 4 -0.79 -4.31 21.13
C PRO A 4 -1.75 -4.73 22.26
N LEU A 5 -2.95 -5.19 21.89
CA LEU A 5 -3.97 -5.64 22.82
C LEU A 5 -3.52 -6.87 23.63
N THR A 6 -3.75 -6.82 24.94
CA THR A 6 -3.64 -7.98 25.84
C THR A 6 -4.97 -8.72 25.95
N ASN A 7 -4.94 -9.96 26.44
CA ASN A 7 -6.15 -10.73 26.72
C ASN A 7 -7.05 -10.05 27.77
N GLY A 8 -6.47 -9.45 28.81
CA GLY A 8 -7.23 -8.69 29.81
C GLY A 8 -7.97 -7.50 29.20
N GLN A 9 -7.29 -6.73 28.33
CA GLN A 9 -7.90 -5.60 27.61
C GLN A 9 -8.99 -6.07 26.65
N ALA A 10 -8.75 -7.15 25.90
CA ALA A 10 -9.73 -7.72 24.98
C ALA A 10 -11.02 -8.14 25.70
N ARG A 11 -10.91 -8.82 26.86
CA ARG A 11 -12.04 -9.19 27.71
C ARG A 11 -12.80 -7.98 28.25
N MET A 12 -12.06 -6.96 28.71
CA MET A 12 -12.65 -5.72 29.21
C MET A 12 -13.47 -5.01 28.13
N LEU A 13 -12.95 -4.94 26.90
CA LEU A 13 -13.66 -4.34 25.76
C LEU A 13 -14.89 -5.15 25.32
N GLN A 14 -14.95 -6.44 25.68
CA GLN A 14 -16.13 -7.30 25.49
C GLN A 14 -17.12 -7.24 26.66
N GLY A 15 -16.87 -6.42 27.69
CA GLY A 15 -17.72 -6.30 28.87
C GLY A 15 -17.63 -7.49 29.84
N GLN A 16 -16.55 -8.27 29.76
CA GLN A 16 -16.24 -9.34 30.72
C GLN A 16 -15.31 -8.81 31.82
N ASP A 17 -15.27 -9.48 32.97
CA ASP A 17 -14.30 -9.18 34.01
C ASP A 17 -12.88 -9.35 33.45
N GLY A 18 -12.17 -8.23 33.35
CA GLY A 18 -10.77 -8.20 32.95
C GLY A 18 -9.91 -8.66 34.12
N GLU A 19 -9.61 -9.96 34.19
CA GLU A 19 -8.43 -10.38 34.93
C GLU A 19 -7.19 -9.65 34.37
N ASP A 20 -6.20 -9.42 35.23
CA ASP A 20 -4.94 -8.74 34.92
C ASP A 20 -4.03 -9.68 34.07
N ASP A 21 -4.56 -10.13 32.94
CA ASP A 21 -3.89 -10.98 31.98
C ASP A 21 -3.14 -10.10 30.97
N SER A 22 -1.84 -9.93 31.25
CA SER A 22 -0.92 -9.19 30.40
C SER A 22 -0.44 -9.98 29.18
N SER A 23 -0.89 -11.22 28.98
CA SER A 23 -0.51 -12.00 27.81
C SER A 23 -1.14 -11.43 26.53
N LEU A 24 -0.43 -11.57 25.42
CA LEU A 24 -0.87 -11.05 24.13
C LEU A 24 -2.15 -11.76 23.68
N PHE A 25 -3.10 -10.96 23.18
CA PHE A 25 -4.35 -11.46 22.64
C PHE A 25 -4.10 -12.29 21.39
N ASN A 26 -4.58 -13.55 21.37
CA ASN A 26 -4.44 -14.44 20.23
C ASN A 26 -5.61 -14.23 19.27
N ILE A 27 -5.32 -13.78 18.05
CA ILE A 27 -6.32 -13.15 17.19
C ILE A 27 -6.89 -14.11 16.17
N ASP A 28 -8.21 -14.17 16.12
CA ASP A 28 -8.97 -14.59 14.95
C ASP A 28 -9.91 -13.45 14.48
N ALA A 29 -10.44 -13.60 13.27
CA ALA A 29 -11.27 -12.58 12.62
C ALA A 29 -12.58 -12.31 13.39
N GLU A 30 -13.19 -13.34 13.98
CA GLU A 30 -14.48 -13.21 14.67
C GLU A 30 -14.30 -12.49 16.00
N ALA A 31 -13.30 -12.88 16.79
CA ALA A 31 -13.00 -12.25 18.07
C ALA A 31 -12.62 -10.77 17.89
N LEU A 32 -11.80 -10.44 16.88
CA LEU A 32 -11.47 -9.06 16.55
C LEU A 32 -12.72 -8.27 16.12
N LYS A 33 -13.58 -8.86 15.30
CA LYS A 33 -14.85 -8.25 14.87
C LYS A 33 -15.80 -8.01 16.04
N HIS A 34 -15.89 -8.94 16.98
CA HIS A 34 -16.69 -8.78 18.21
C HIS A 34 -16.16 -7.64 19.08
N ILE A 35 -14.85 -7.55 19.28
CA ILE A 35 -14.23 -6.45 20.06
C ILE A 35 -14.50 -5.11 19.39
N MET A 36 -14.24 -5.01 18.07
CA MET A 36 -14.50 -3.78 17.32
C MET A 36 -15.99 -3.41 17.35
N GLY A 37 -16.90 -4.38 17.22
CA GLY A 37 -18.34 -4.16 17.31
C GLY A 37 -18.76 -3.60 18.67
N ALA A 38 -18.34 -4.24 19.76
CA ALA A 38 -18.62 -3.77 21.11
C ALA A 38 -18.09 -2.34 21.36
N CYS A 39 -16.90 -2.03 20.83
CA CYS A 39 -16.34 -0.68 20.93
C CYS A 39 -17.17 0.36 20.15
N ASN A 40 -17.59 0.01 18.93
CA ASN A 40 -18.37 0.89 18.07
C ASN A 40 -19.80 1.11 18.59
N ASP A 41 -20.41 0.11 19.22
CA ASP A 41 -21.80 0.17 19.69
C ASP A 41 -21.99 0.93 21.01
N GLY A 42 -20.95 1.04 21.85
CA GLY A 42 -21.11 1.61 23.19
C GLY A 42 -19.91 2.31 23.82
N ALA A 43 -18.68 2.08 23.33
CA ALA A 43 -17.49 2.63 23.99
C ALA A 43 -17.07 4.01 23.45
N LEU A 44 -17.46 4.38 22.22
CA LEU A 44 -17.03 5.65 21.63
C LEU A 44 -17.70 6.87 22.26
N SER A 45 -18.94 6.76 22.72
CA SER A 45 -19.69 7.88 23.30
C SER A 45 -19.18 8.32 24.67
N SER A 46 -18.39 7.48 25.34
CA SER A 46 -17.77 7.79 26.64
C SER A 46 -16.34 8.32 26.53
N VAL A 47 -15.77 8.43 25.32
CA VAL A 47 -14.41 8.94 25.12
C VAL A 47 -14.41 10.47 25.10
N GLU A 48 -13.76 11.08 26.09
CA GLU A 48 -13.59 12.53 26.16
C GLU A 48 -12.70 13.04 25.01
N GLY A 49 -13.04 14.22 24.46
CA GLY A 49 -12.25 14.90 23.43
C GLY A 49 -12.57 14.51 21.98
N LEU A 50 -13.51 13.60 21.75
CA LEU A 50 -14.06 13.33 20.42
C LEU A 50 -15.07 14.40 20.03
N ASP A 51 -14.97 14.90 18.81
CA ASP A 51 -15.93 15.85 18.24
C ASP A 51 -17.29 15.16 18.02
N SER A 52 -18.36 15.76 18.55
CA SER A 52 -19.73 15.26 18.44
C SER A 52 -20.30 15.31 17.03
N ASP A 53 -19.75 16.19 16.18
CA ASP A 53 -20.22 16.36 14.79
C ASP A 53 -19.55 15.34 13.84
N VAL A 54 -18.56 14.60 14.33
CA VAL A 54 -17.82 13.59 13.57
C VAL A 54 -18.29 12.20 13.98
N GLN A 55 -18.61 11.37 12.99
CA GLN A 55 -18.81 9.94 13.23
C GLN A 55 -17.45 9.26 13.40
N TRP A 56 -17.28 8.52 14.49
CA TRP A 56 -16.06 7.81 14.83
C TRP A 56 -16.24 6.31 14.66
N GLU A 57 -15.15 5.61 14.33
CA GLU A 57 -15.09 4.15 14.30
C GLU A 57 -13.86 3.65 15.06
N VAL A 58 -14.00 2.49 15.70
CA VAL A 58 -12.91 1.69 16.25
C VAL A 58 -12.60 0.56 15.29
N ARG A 59 -11.33 0.49 14.89
CA ARG A 59 -10.80 -0.57 14.02
C ARG A 59 -9.30 -0.76 14.21
N CYS A 60 -8.72 -1.76 13.56
CA CYS A 60 -7.26 -1.80 13.38
C CYS A 60 -6.77 -0.58 12.57
N PRO A 61 -5.51 -0.14 12.76
CA PRO A 61 -4.93 0.93 11.96
C PRO A 61 -4.83 0.51 10.48
N SER A 62 -4.95 1.48 9.57
CA SER A 62 -4.46 1.28 8.21
C SER A 62 -2.93 1.29 8.21
N GLU A 63 -2.28 0.79 7.16
CA GLU A 63 -0.83 0.81 7.00
C GLU A 63 -0.29 2.24 7.13
N SER A 64 -0.98 3.21 6.52
CA SER A 64 -0.58 4.62 6.58
C SER A 64 -0.65 5.19 8.01
N GLU A 65 -1.69 4.84 8.76
CA GLU A 65 -1.87 5.27 10.16
C GLU A 65 -0.83 4.61 11.05
N TRP A 66 -0.58 3.31 10.85
CA TRP A 66 0.43 2.56 11.57
C TRP A 66 1.82 3.16 11.37
N ARG A 67 2.22 3.41 10.12
CA ARG A 67 3.54 4.00 9.80
C ARG A 67 3.67 5.42 10.33
N CYS A 68 2.61 6.22 10.27
CA CYS A 68 2.60 7.57 10.83
C CYS A 68 2.81 7.53 12.35
N ALA A 69 2.07 6.65 13.04
CA ALA A 69 2.22 6.46 14.48
C ALA A 69 3.61 5.93 14.85
N ASP A 70 4.13 4.94 14.11
CA ASP A 70 5.48 4.40 14.34
C ASP A 70 6.56 5.48 14.16
N SER A 71 6.45 6.32 13.14
CA SER A 71 7.38 7.44 12.94
C SER A 71 7.25 8.52 14.01
N ALA A 72 6.07 8.70 14.61
CA ALA A 72 5.81 9.79 15.56
C ALA A 72 6.14 9.41 17.00
N ILE A 73 5.75 8.21 17.43
CA ILE A 73 5.84 7.76 18.83
C ILE A 73 6.63 6.45 19.01
N GLY A 74 6.97 5.75 17.92
CA GLY A 74 7.61 4.44 17.98
C GLY A 74 6.66 3.39 18.56
N LEU A 75 6.08 2.54 17.71
CA LEU A 75 5.06 1.59 18.16
C LEU A 75 5.63 0.33 18.85
N GLY A 76 6.96 0.21 18.91
CA GLY A 76 7.65 -0.71 19.81
C GLY A 76 7.30 -2.19 19.62
N LEU A 77 7.10 -2.66 18.38
CA LEU A 77 6.84 -4.08 18.13
C LEU A 77 8.03 -4.95 18.55
N GLU A 78 7.75 -5.99 19.33
CA GLU A 78 8.77 -6.96 19.75
C GLU A 78 9.12 -7.93 18.62
N LYS A 79 10.24 -8.63 18.75
CA LYS A 79 10.67 -9.66 17.79
C LYS A 79 9.60 -10.75 17.62
N LYS A 80 9.47 -11.25 16.39
CA LYS A 80 8.54 -12.34 16.02
C LYS A 80 7.06 -12.00 16.25
N GLN A 81 6.73 -10.71 16.31
CA GLN A 81 5.36 -10.25 16.27
C GLN A 81 4.94 -9.89 14.84
N ILE A 82 3.68 -10.22 14.54
CA ILE A 82 2.98 -9.89 13.30
C ILE A 82 1.75 -9.08 13.69
N GLU A 83 1.72 -7.80 13.36
CA GLU A 83 0.60 -6.94 13.72
C GLU A 83 -0.41 -6.83 12.58
N VAL A 84 -1.67 -7.16 12.86
CA VAL A 84 -2.78 -7.09 11.91
C VAL A 84 -3.16 -5.64 11.62
N LEU A 85 -3.29 -5.31 10.33
CA LEU A 85 -3.83 -4.03 9.84
C LEU A 85 -5.29 -4.18 9.40
N ALA A 86 -5.99 -3.04 9.28
CA ALA A 86 -7.33 -3.02 8.70
C ALA A 86 -7.33 -3.21 7.17
N ASP A 87 -6.18 -3.04 6.51
CA ASP A 87 -6.07 -3.17 5.06
C ASP A 87 -6.21 -4.63 4.60
N ALA A 88 -6.84 -4.77 3.44
CA ALA A 88 -6.83 -5.99 2.66
C ALA A 88 -5.45 -6.24 2.06
N VAL A 89 -5.13 -7.51 1.86
CA VAL A 89 -3.88 -7.92 1.21
C VAL A 89 -3.83 -7.39 -0.22
N ASN A 90 -2.69 -6.81 -0.60
CA ASN A 90 -2.43 -6.44 -1.98
C ASN A 90 -0.95 -6.62 -2.36
N SER A 91 -0.68 -6.81 -3.65
CA SER A 91 0.68 -6.95 -4.18
C SER A 91 1.37 -5.61 -4.43
N ASN A 92 0.63 -4.50 -4.50
CA ASN A 92 1.20 -3.17 -4.74
C ASN A 92 0.29 -2.04 -4.21
N TYR A 93 0.76 -0.80 -4.31
CA TYR A 93 0.03 0.39 -3.86
C TYR A 93 -0.97 0.97 -4.88
N ARG A 94 -1.18 0.36 -6.05
CA ARG A 94 -2.22 0.82 -6.98
C ARG A 94 -3.57 0.58 -6.35
N GLY A 95 -4.50 1.54 -6.42
CA GLY A 95 -5.77 1.47 -5.70
C GLY A 95 -5.65 1.64 -4.18
N ALA A 96 -4.47 1.97 -3.65
CA ALA A 96 -4.33 2.28 -2.23
C ALA A 96 -5.05 3.60 -1.89
N MET A 97 -5.61 3.67 -0.69
CA MET A 97 -6.30 4.85 -0.20
C MET A 97 -5.28 5.93 0.17
N MET A 98 -5.58 7.18 -0.16
CA MET A 98 -4.69 8.33 0.09
C MET A 98 -5.23 9.28 1.16
N ASP A 99 -6.39 8.96 1.76
CA ASP A 99 -7.04 9.75 2.79
C ASP A 99 -6.94 9.12 4.19
N GLY A 100 -6.33 7.93 4.31
CA GLY A 100 -6.18 7.18 5.55
C GLY A 100 -7.28 6.15 5.81
N ARG A 101 -8.29 6.02 4.92
CA ARG A 101 -9.22 4.89 4.97
C ARG A 101 -8.45 3.58 4.75
N PRO A 102 -8.84 2.46 5.37
CA PRO A 102 -8.29 1.15 5.03
C PRO A 102 -8.64 0.76 3.60
N ARG A 103 -7.70 0.13 2.91
CA ARG A 103 -7.95 -0.54 1.64
C ARG A 103 -8.84 -1.76 1.86
N ARG A 104 -10.01 -1.80 1.24
CA ARG A 104 -10.91 -2.94 1.34
C ARG A 104 -10.60 -4.01 0.29
N PHE A 105 -10.99 -5.24 0.59
CA PHE A 105 -10.95 -6.34 -0.37
C PHE A 105 -12.20 -6.24 -1.24
N GLU A 106 -12.03 -6.02 -2.54
CA GLU A 106 -13.14 -5.76 -3.47
C GLU A 106 -13.55 -6.99 -4.29
N SER A 107 -12.80 -8.08 -4.22
CA SER A 107 -13.10 -9.32 -4.94
C SER A 107 -13.69 -10.39 -4.01
N LEU A 108 -14.21 -11.46 -4.61
CA LEU A 108 -14.58 -12.68 -3.90
C LEU A 108 -13.43 -13.68 -4.05
N GLY A 109 -12.97 -14.27 -2.94
CA GLY A 109 -11.89 -15.24 -3.01
C GLY A 109 -11.32 -15.64 -1.66
N PRO A 110 -10.38 -16.60 -1.65
CA PRO A 110 -9.79 -17.14 -0.43
C PRO A 110 -9.04 -16.09 0.41
N MET A 111 -8.66 -14.96 -0.19
CA MET A 111 -7.98 -13.85 0.49
C MET A 111 -8.92 -12.94 1.29
N ALA A 112 -10.24 -13.16 1.27
CA ALA A 112 -11.19 -12.33 2.00
C ALA A 112 -10.96 -12.31 3.52
N LEU A 113 -10.46 -13.44 4.07
CA LEU A 113 -10.10 -13.59 5.47
C LEU A 113 -8.63 -13.24 5.77
N HIS A 114 -7.84 -12.91 4.75
CA HIS A 114 -6.49 -12.43 4.96
C HIS A 114 -6.50 -10.92 5.21
N ARG A 115 -5.55 -10.47 6.02
CA ARG A 115 -5.27 -9.05 6.24
C ARG A 115 -3.82 -8.74 5.96
N ALA A 116 -3.57 -7.51 5.54
CA ALA A 116 -2.22 -6.98 5.54
C ALA A 116 -1.73 -6.93 7.00
N ALA A 117 -0.43 -7.13 7.19
CA ALA A 117 0.18 -7.12 8.50
C ALA A 117 1.57 -6.50 8.46
N ILE A 118 2.02 -6.00 9.59
CA ILE A 118 3.41 -5.58 9.80
C ILE A 118 4.12 -6.65 10.60
N GLU A 119 5.08 -7.33 9.98
CA GLU A 119 5.88 -8.36 10.62
C GLU A 119 7.25 -7.81 11.03
N THR A 120 7.69 -8.18 12.23
CA THR A 120 9.02 -7.85 12.73
C THR A 120 10.05 -8.91 12.37
N HIS A 121 11.29 -8.49 12.14
CA HIS A 121 12.37 -9.43 11.91
C HIS A 121 12.57 -10.34 13.14
N PRO A 122 12.72 -11.67 12.97
CA PRO A 122 12.77 -12.62 14.09
C PRO A 122 13.89 -12.39 15.12
N SER A 123 14.99 -11.75 14.69
CA SER A 123 16.19 -11.57 15.50
C SER A 123 16.64 -10.10 15.67
N LYS A 124 16.13 -9.18 14.86
CA LYS A 124 16.66 -7.80 14.78
C LYS A 124 15.55 -6.82 15.11
N GLU A 125 15.84 -5.90 16.01
CA GLU A 125 14.88 -4.87 16.45
C GLU A 125 14.78 -3.76 15.42
N GLY A 126 13.60 -3.13 15.35
CA GLY A 126 13.34 -1.99 14.46
C GLY A 126 13.25 -2.34 12.96
N ILE A 127 13.37 -3.61 12.57
CA ILE A 127 13.17 -4.03 11.19
C ILE A 127 11.76 -4.60 11.05
N THR A 128 10.95 -3.93 10.24
CA THR A 128 9.59 -4.34 9.91
C THR A 128 9.42 -4.56 8.41
N ALA A 129 8.52 -5.47 8.04
CA ALA A 129 8.14 -5.74 6.67
C ALA A 129 6.61 -5.85 6.55
N LEU A 130 6.09 -5.45 5.39
CA LEU A 130 4.68 -5.69 5.08
C LEU A 130 4.50 -7.17 4.70
N SER A 131 3.57 -7.84 5.36
CA SER A 131 3.23 -9.25 5.12
C SER A 131 1.71 -9.43 5.06
N SER A 132 1.27 -10.68 4.98
CA SER A 132 -0.14 -11.04 5.00
C SER A 132 -0.37 -12.16 6.00
N VAL A 133 -1.46 -12.07 6.76
CA VAL A 133 -1.82 -13.06 7.76
C VAL A 133 -3.25 -13.57 7.54
N PRO A 134 -3.47 -14.89 7.55
CA PRO A 134 -4.81 -15.45 7.62
C PRO A 134 -5.39 -15.27 9.03
N LEU A 135 -6.63 -14.80 9.11
CA LEU A 135 -7.35 -14.63 10.39
C LEU A 135 -8.48 -15.65 10.57
N ASP A 136 -8.45 -16.76 9.83
CA ASP A 136 -9.40 -17.87 9.98
C ASP A 136 -9.18 -18.66 11.28
N ARG A 137 -8.00 -18.52 11.89
CA ARG A 137 -7.62 -19.17 13.15
C ARG A 137 -6.64 -18.32 13.95
N PRO A 138 -6.56 -18.52 15.27
CA PRO A 138 -5.52 -17.92 16.11
C PRO A 138 -4.12 -18.43 15.72
N ILE A 139 -3.17 -17.51 15.59
CA ILE A 139 -1.77 -17.80 15.23
C ILE A 139 -0.85 -17.13 16.26
N ALA A 140 0.10 -17.91 16.77
CA ALA A 140 1.07 -17.41 17.74
C ALA A 140 1.90 -16.24 17.18
N GLY A 141 2.03 -15.17 17.98
CA GLY A 141 2.76 -13.96 17.59
C GLY A 141 1.95 -12.97 16.75
N VAL A 142 0.73 -13.33 16.34
CA VAL A 142 -0.18 -12.38 15.69
C VAL A 142 -0.83 -11.52 16.76
N VAL A 143 -0.69 -10.20 16.61
CA VAL A 143 -1.16 -9.18 17.55
C VAL A 143 -1.95 -8.10 16.81
N ALA A 144 -2.73 -7.30 17.53
CA ALA A 144 -3.55 -6.24 16.97
C ALA A 144 -3.58 -5.06 17.93
N ARG A 145 -3.66 -3.87 17.36
CA ARG A 145 -4.01 -2.66 18.09
C ARG A 145 -5.28 -2.07 17.49
N LEU A 146 -5.98 -1.29 18.31
CA LEU A 146 -7.14 -0.55 17.89
C LEU A 146 -6.83 0.95 17.83
N VAL A 147 -7.44 1.61 16.88
CA VAL A 147 -7.43 3.06 16.71
C VAL A 147 -8.85 3.56 16.63
N ILE A 148 -9.05 4.78 17.11
CA ILE A 148 -10.27 5.55 16.89
C ILE A 148 -10.00 6.45 15.68
N SER A 149 -10.76 6.28 14.60
CA SER A 149 -10.61 7.05 13.35
C SER A 149 -11.94 7.72 13.01
N PRO A 150 -11.91 8.93 12.41
CA PRO A 150 -13.13 9.50 11.85
C PRO A 150 -13.58 8.68 10.64
N VAL A 151 -14.89 8.45 10.54
CA VAL A 151 -15.54 7.85 9.38
C VAL A 151 -15.60 8.90 8.28
N ARG A 152 -14.72 8.73 7.29
CA ARG A 152 -14.59 9.67 6.18
C ARG A 152 -15.74 9.49 5.19
N GLN A 153 -16.48 10.57 4.94
CA GLN A 153 -17.60 10.60 4.00
C GLN A 153 -17.15 10.96 2.57
N GLY A 154 -17.97 10.60 1.57
CA GLY A 154 -17.71 10.91 0.16
C GLY A 154 -16.83 9.90 -0.58
N ALA A 155 -16.54 10.19 -1.84
CA ALA A 155 -15.77 9.33 -2.73
C ALA A 155 -14.32 9.14 -2.22
N PRO A 156 -13.80 7.91 -2.19
CA PRO A 156 -12.47 7.63 -1.68
C PRO A 156 -11.39 8.16 -2.63
N LYS A 157 -10.42 8.91 -2.09
CA LYS A 157 -9.24 9.33 -2.86
C LYS A 157 -8.24 8.18 -2.93
N ARG A 158 -7.96 7.69 -4.13
CA ARG A 158 -7.12 6.50 -4.34
C ARG A 158 -5.98 6.77 -5.31
N VAL A 159 -4.93 5.97 -5.18
CA VAL A 159 -3.91 5.82 -6.22
C VAL A 159 -4.56 5.15 -7.43
N PRO A 160 -4.30 5.60 -8.68
CA PRO A 160 -4.85 4.97 -9.87
C PRO A 160 -4.59 3.46 -9.94
N GLU A 161 -5.63 2.70 -10.27
CA GLU A 161 -5.58 1.23 -10.29
C GLU A 161 -4.65 0.66 -11.36
N SER A 162 -4.51 1.36 -12.49
CA SER A 162 -3.68 0.94 -13.60
C SER A 162 -2.67 2.02 -13.98
N ALA A 163 -1.58 1.60 -14.59
CA ALA A 163 -0.69 2.54 -15.26
C ALA A 163 -1.35 2.96 -16.57
N ASP A 164 -1.23 4.23 -16.94
CA ASP A 164 -1.54 4.66 -18.30
C ASP A 164 -0.51 4.08 -19.29
N MET A 165 -0.77 2.84 -19.71
CA MET A 165 0.10 2.09 -20.60
C MET A 165 0.15 2.74 -21.99
N ALA A 166 -0.94 3.36 -22.44
CA ALA A 166 -1.00 4.05 -23.71
C ALA A 166 -0.08 5.30 -23.71
N ALA A 167 -0.15 6.13 -22.67
CA ALA A 167 0.77 7.25 -22.53
C ALA A 167 2.23 6.81 -22.43
N ASN A 168 2.49 5.68 -21.75
CA ASN A 168 3.83 5.11 -21.65
C ASN A 168 4.37 4.70 -23.02
N ILE A 169 3.58 3.96 -23.81
CA ILE A 169 3.96 3.50 -25.15
C ILE A 169 4.16 4.69 -26.09
N ARG A 170 3.26 5.67 -26.07
CA ARG A 170 3.37 6.88 -26.91
C ARG A 170 4.67 7.64 -26.62
N THR A 171 5.00 7.80 -25.34
CA THR A 171 6.23 8.49 -24.93
C THR A 171 7.47 7.73 -25.40
N GLU A 172 7.47 6.41 -25.27
CA GLU A 172 8.57 5.55 -25.72
C GLU A 172 8.76 5.62 -27.24
N LEU A 173 7.66 5.59 -28.00
CA LEU A 173 7.68 5.69 -29.45
C LEU A 173 8.22 7.03 -29.93
N VAL A 174 7.77 8.13 -29.32
CA VAL A 174 8.27 9.48 -29.63
C VAL A 174 9.77 9.60 -29.31
N CYS A 175 10.22 9.14 -28.15
CA CYS A 175 11.63 9.22 -27.79
C CYS A 175 12.51 8.35 -28.69
N THR A 176 12.08 7.11 -28.98
CA THR A 176 12.81 6.20 -29.87
C THR A 176 12.91 6.76 -31.29
N LEU A 177 11.85 7.42 -31.78
CA LEU A 177 11.86 8.06 -33.09
C LEU A 177 12.80 9.27 -33.11
N LEU A 178 12.66 10.19 -32.16
CA LEU A 178 13.40 11.47 -32.16
C LEU A 178 14.89 11.31 -31.81
N LEU A 179 15.23 10.40 -30.89
CA LEU A 179 16.60 10.24 -30.39
C LEU A 179 17.34 9.06 -31.04
N GLY A 180 16.60 8.12 -31.63
CA GLY A 180 17.16 6.92 -32.22
C GLY A 180 17.08 6.92 -33.73
N VAL A 181 15.86 6.77 -34.27
CA VAL A 181 15.62 6.58 -35.70
C VAL A 181 15.97 7.84 -36.51
N ILE A 182 15.48 9.03 -36.15
CA ILE A 182 15.77 10.24 -36.94
C ILE A 182 17.28 10.51 -37.01
N PRO A 183 18.05 10.48 -35.91
CA PRO A 183 19.49 10.65 -35.98
C PRO A 183 20.21 9.57 -36.80
N SER A 184 19.75 8.31 -36.74
CA SER A 184 20.38 7.22 -37.50
C SER A 184 20.30 7.43 -39.02
N PHE A 185 19.23 8.05 -39.52
CA PHE A 185 19.10 8.42 -40.95
C PHE A 185 19.71 9.78 -41.27
N THR A 186 19.62 10.75 -40.35
CA THR A 186 20.11 12.11 -40.59
C THR A 186 21.64 12.15 -40.73
N ILE A 187 22.37 11.41 -39.88
CA ILE A 187 23.83 11.42 -39.87
C ILE A 187 24.43 10.95 -41.22
N PRO A 188 24.01 9.82 -41.82
CA PRO A 188 24.44 9.42 -43.15
C PRO A 188 24.13 10.44 -44.26
N VAL A 189 22.94 11.03 -44.25
CA VAL A 189 22.54 12.03 -45.25
C VAL A 189 23.44 13.26 -45.19
N LEU A 190 23.68 13.79 -43.98
CA LEU A 190 24.59 14.93 -43.79
C LEU A 190 26.05 14.61 -44.14
N ARG A 191 26.44 13.34 -44.11
CA ARG A 191 27.76 12.85 -44.53
C ARG A 191 27.87 12.51 -46.01
N GLY A 192 26.81 12.74 -46.80
CA GLY A 192 26.80 12.45 -48.24
C GLY A 192 26.65 10.96 -48.58
N MET A 193 26.25 10.11 -47.63
CA MET A 193 26.06 8.66 -47.83
C MET A 193 24.62 8.32 -48.24
N GLY A 194 24.07 9.05 -49.21
CA GLY A 194 22.67 8.89 -49.65
C GLY A 194 22.35 7.49 -50.20
N ASP A 195 23.27 6.89 -50.96
CA ASP A 195 23.09 5.55 -51.54
C ASP A 195 23.04 4.45 -50.46
N TYR A 196 23.76 4.66 -49.36
CA TYR A 196 23.70 3.77 -48.19
C TYR A 196 22.35 3.85 -47.48
N VAL A 197 21.69 5.01 -47.48
CA VAL A 197 20.35 5.13 -46.90
C VAL A 197 19.35 4.28 -47.67
N GLN A 198 19.44 4.23 -49.00
CA GLN A 198 18.51 3.44 -49.82
C GLN A 198 18.78 1.94 -49.75
N SER A 199 20.05 1.54 -49.77
CA SER A 199 20.44 0.12 -49.76
C SER A 199 20.50 -0.48 -48.36
N GLY A 200 20.83 0.32 -47.34
CA GLY A 200 21.07 -0.07 -45.96
C GLY A 200 20.02 0.39 -44.95
N TRP A 201 18.84 0.84 -45.40
CA TRP A 201 17.79 1.39 -44.53
C TRP A 201 17.42 0.48 -43.35
N ALA A 202 17.42 -0.84 -43.53
CA ALA A 202 17.10 -1.79 -42.48
C ALA A 202 18.10 -1.74 -41.31
N ASN A 203 19.39 -1.61 -41.62
CA ASN A 203 20.44 -1.48 -40.60
C ASN A 203 20.35 -0.13 -39.87
N LEU A 204 20.02 0.94 -40.60
CA LEU A 204 19.82 2.28 -40.02
C LEU A 204 18.60 2.31 -39.11
N LEU A 205 17.50 1.65 -39.49
CA LEU A 205 16.30 1.52 -38.68
C LEU A 205 16.60 0.72 -37.41
N PHE A 206 17.21 -0.46 -37.55
CA PHE A 206 17.54 -1.31 -36.39
C PHE A 206 18.51 -0.62 -35.44
N GLY A 207 19.58 -0.02 -35.98
CA GLY A 207 20.53 0.77 -35.20
C GLY A 207 19.86 1.96 -34.50
N GLY A 208 18.92 2.63 -35.17
CA GLY A 208 18.12 3.71 -34.59
C GLY A 208 17.20 3.23 -33.47
N LEU A 209 16.51 2.10 -33.63
CA LEU A 209 15.68 1.51 -32.58
C LEU A 209 16.52 1.13 -31.35
N CYS A 210 17.67 0.47 -31.55
CA CYS A 210 18.59 0.13 -30.47
C CYS A 210 19.14 1.37 -29.76
N ALA A 211 19.61 2.36 -30.52
CA ALA A 211 20.13 3.61 -29.96
C ALA A 211 19.05 4.39 -29.20
N GLY A 212 17.82 4.45 -29.73
CA GLY A 212 16.69 5.09 -29.08
C GLY A 212 16.33 4.44 -27.75
N PHE A 213 16.25 3.10 -27.72
CA PHE A 213 15.96 2.34 -26.50
C PHE A 213 17.05 2.50 -25.43
N VAL A 214 18.32 2.38 -25.82
CA VAL A 214 19.45 2.56 -24.90
C VAL A 214 19.50 4.00 -24.37
N THR A 215 19.28 4.99 -25.23
CA THR A 215 19.22 6.40 -24.81
C THR A 215 18.07 6.63 -23.84
N GLY A 216 16.90 6.02 -24.08
CA GLY A 216 15.75 6.06 -23.17
C GLY A 216 16.02 5.44 -21.80
N ALA A 217 16.92 4.46 -21.71
CA ALA A 217 17.36 3.88 -20.44
C ALA A 217 18.27 4.83 -19.64
N PHE A 218 19.15 5.59 -20.31
CA PHE A 218 20.06 6.54 -19.66
C PHE A 218 19.40 7.90 -19.39
N TRP A 219 18.50 8.34 -20.27
CA TRP A 219 17.82 9.61 -20.17
C TRP A 219 16.34 9.44 -20.52
N ARG A 220 15.46 9.70 -19.55
CA ARG A 220 14.02 9.64 -19.72
C ARG A 220 13.37 10.94 -19.27
N PRO A 221 12.42 11.51 -20.04
CA PRO A 221 11.63 12.64 -19.58
C PRO A 221 11.00 12.34 -18.22
N ARG A 222 11.12 13.30 -17.29
CA ARG A 222 10.47 13.19 -15.97
C ARG A 222 8.96 13.08 -16.18
N ARG A 223 8.35 12.10 -15.51
CA ARG A 223 6.90 11.92 -15.52
C ARG A 223 6.28 12.76 -14.40
N PRO A 224 5.09 13.32 -14.62
CA PRO A 224 4.36 13.99 -13.55
C PRO A 224 4.10 13.03 -12.39
N THR A 225 4.15 13.58 -11.18
CA THR A 225 3.83 12.89 -9.93
C THR A 225 2.38 12.42 -9.94
N ILE A 226 2.14 11.23 -9.38
CA ILE A 226 0.87 10.50 -9.26
C ILE A 226 -0.34 11.46 -9.19
N THR A 227 -1.24 11.38 -10.17
CA THR A 227 -2.57 11.98 -10.12
C THR A 227 -3.49 11.07 -9.29
N TYR A 228 -4.42 11.66 -8.53
CA TYR A 228 -5.46 10.89 -7.85
C TYR A 228 -6.45 10.32 -8.86
N ASP A 229 -7.07 9.19 -8.52
CA ASP A 229 -8.16 8.65 -9.32
C ASP A 229 -9.39 9.56 -9.21
N GLU A 230 -9.80 10.18 -10.31
CA GLU A 230 -11.06 10.92 -10.47
C GLU A 230 -12.11 9.93 -10.99
N SER A 231 -12.56 9.04 -10.11
CA SER A 231 -13.70 8.15 -10.40
C SER A 231 -15.04 8.88 -10.29
#